data_AF-A0A9P4XHJ3-F1
#
_entry.id   AF-A0A9P4XHJ3-F1
#
_cell.length_a   1.000
_cell.length_b   1.000
_cell.length_c   1.000
_cell.angle_alpha   90.00
_cell.angle_beta   90.00
_cell.angle_gamma   90.00
#
_symmetry.space_group_name_H-M   'P 1'
#
loop_
_entity.id
_entity.type
_entity.pdbx_description
1 polymer ?
#
loop_
_entity_poly.entity_id
_entity_poly.type
_entity_poly.pdbx_seq_one_letter_code
_entity_poly.pdbx_strand_id
1 'polypeptide(L)'
;MADRRAPAALVSGDVDDANGSQPDKPERHVHWSQSSDDHEDASSSDESLPLYTPPEANVSRAWANKRRASPRKLLLGLGYRLRSKFMMAMLMLLIPAVFYLTVLWAREQDLNAKWMPDRESLFFSRKPLPAPLERTWISSYKLPLRTQGRNIVDEQGHRFKLSSINWYGASDELFVPGGLDIQHRSVIAETIKKMGFNSVRLPYSDELVIKNPVLEPRLVLANPDLEGLRAMDVFEAVTTALTDAGLAVIINNHITSATWCCGADPCDAGWANDHLGPLCRVKQTEEEWIQHWESVMERFVHNPLVIGADLRNEVRGLWGTMPWSKWAAAAEKCGNRLLKMKPDWLIIVEGTESANDVSGALDRPVRLNVENRLVYSAHGYKWSGWGSWQGRFAQRNYKSFVKTMRHNWAYLLDLDIAPVWFGELGAPNDPTVGDARYWKHLLQYLKSIDGDFGYWALNPRKPKNNEKESYSLVHDDWITPVLDYRMKDLQELMRQ
;
A
#
# COMPACT_ATOMS: atom_id res chain seq x y z
N MET A 1 48.63 -7.96 -46.53
CA MET A 1 49.17 -6.72 -45.92
C MET A 1 48.36 -6.53 -44.64
N ALA A 2 48.86 -6.92 -43.48
CA ALA A 2 49.95 -6.33 -42.69
C ALA A 2 49.46 -5.19 -41.79
N ASP A 3 49.79 -5.09 -40.49
CA ASP A 3 50.36 -6.00 -39.47
C ASP A 3 50.30 -5.24 -38.12
N ARG A 4 50.48 -5.93 -36.98
CA ARG A 4 50.83 -5.38 -35.63
C ARG A 4 49.72 -4.75 -34.77
N ARG A 5 49.70 -4.95 -33.44
CA ARG A 5 50.22 -6.04 -32.57
C ARG A 5 49.64 -5.87 -31.15
N ALA A 6 49.44 -6.97 -30.43
CA ALA A 6 49.36 -6.97 -28.96
C ALA A 6 50.77 -7.00 -28.33
N PRO A 7 50.87 -6.85 -27.00
CA PRO A 7 51.35 -7.98 -26.21
C PRO A 7 50.48 -8.26 -24.97
N ALA A 8 50.79 -9.37 -24.25
CA ALA A 8 50.04 -9.86 -23.10
C ALA A 8 50.98 -10.30 -21.95
N ALA A 9 50.38 -10.57 -20.78
CA ALA A 9 50.95 -11.24 -19.61
C ALA A 9 49.80 -12.04 -18.94
N LEU A 10 49.87 -13.30 -18.46
CA LEU A 10 50.93 -14.15 -17.89
C LEU A 10 51.45 -13.62 -16.52
N VAL A 11 51.58 -14.40 -15.43
CA VAL A 11 51.64 -15.87 -15.22
C VAL A 11 50.75 -16.30 -14.02
N SER A 12 50.54 -17.61 -13.84
CA SER A 12 49.80 -18.31 -12.77
C SER A 12 50.48 -18.37 -11.39
N GLY A 13 49.76 -18.88 -10.39
CA GLY A 13 50.28 -19.39 -9.11
C GLY A 13 49.25 -20.25 -8.37
N ASP A 14 49.55 -21.53 -8.17
CA ASP A 14 48.74 -22.53 -7.43
C ASP A 14 49.21 -22.65 -5.94
N VAL A 15 48.74 -23.71 -5.25
CA VAL A 15 49.27 -24.37 -4.02
C VAL A 15 48.46 -24.20 -2.71
N ASP A 16 47.58 -25.19 -2.50
CA ASP A 16 47.46 -26.13 -1.36
C ASP A 16 47.07 -25.75 0.10
N ASP A 17 46.35 -26.73 0.68
CA ASP A 17 46.37 -27.27 2.06
C ASP A 17 45.67 -26.62 3.29
N ALA A 18 44.56 -27.30 3.66
CA ALA A 18 44.39 -28.11 4.87
C ALA A 18 44.07 -27.52 6.28
N ASN A 19 43.17 -28.25 6.97
CA ASN A 19 43.00 -28.49 8.42
C ASN A 19 43.54 -27.48 9.47
N GLY A 20 42.65 -27.03 10.37
CA GLY A 20 43.07 -26.37 11.62
C GLY A 20 41.96 -26.24 12.68
N SER A 21 42.05 -27.02 13.75
CA SER A 21 41.09 -27.05 14.87
C SER A 21 41.28 -25.92 15.91
N GLN A 22 40.20 -25.67 16.66
CA GLN A 22 40.13 -25.10 18.03
C GLN A 22 41.29 -25.53 18.98
N PRO A 23 41.58 -24.83 20.12
CA PRO A 23 40.58 -24.50 21.17
C PRO A 23 40.80 -23.24 22.07
N ASP A 24 39.84 -23.01 23.01
CA ASP A 24 39.96 -22.48 24.40
C ASP A 24 40.68 -21.13 24.70
N LYS A 25 40.37 -20.30 25.72
CA LYS A 25 39.40 -20.23 26.86
C LYS A 25 39.50 -18.79 27.49
N PRO A 26 38.90 -18.41 28.65
CA PRO A 26 37.78 -18.99 29.42
C PRO A 26 36.66 -18.00 29.88
N GLU A 27 35.48 -18.56 30.12
CA GLU A 27 34.55 -18.38 31.26
C GLU A 27 34.39 -17.02 32.00
N ARG A 28 33.12 -16.73 32.34
CA ARG A 28 32.74 -16.56 33.75
C ARG A 28 31.32 -17.10 34.03
N HIS A 29 31.20 -17.99 35.03
CA HIS A 29 29.95 -18.63 35.46
C HIS A 29 29.11 -17.73 36.35
N VAL A 30 27.77 -17.88 36.30
CA VAL A 30 26.94 -18.30 37.46
C VAL A 30 25.76 -19.14 36.94
N HIS A 31 25.60 -20.34 37.49
CA HIS A 31 24.37 -21.14 37.44
C HIS A 31 23.99 -21.48 38.89
N TRP A 32 22.70 -21.61 39.20
CA TRP A 32 22.12 -22.64 40.09
C TRP A 32 20.60 -22.65 39.94
N SER A 33 19.95 -23.73 40.36
CA SER A 33 18.65 -24.14 39.80
C SER A 33 17.83 -25.01 40.75
N GLN A 34 16.50 -24.78 40.77
CA GLN A 34 15.44 -25.75 41.14
C GLN A 34 15.49 -26.26 42.62
N SER A 35 14.49 -26.94 43.18
CA SER A 35 13.17 -27.44 42.71
C SER A 35 12.12 -27.34 43.84
N SER A 36 10.85 -27.71 43.53
CA SER A 36 9.89 -28.53 44.34
C SER A 36 9.63 -28.27 45.84
N ASP A 37 8.42 -28.43 46.40
CA ASP A 37 7.04 -28.63 45.88
C ASP A 37 6.06 -28.48 47.10
N ASP A 38 4.79 -28.91 46.94
CA ASP A 38 3.83 -29.37 47.98
C ASP A 38 2.95 -28.37 48.80
N HIS A 39 1.61 -28.56 48.65
CA HIS A 39 0.51 -28.60 49.66
C HIS A 39 0.35 -27.46 50.73
N GLU A 40 -0.84 -27.06 51.25
CA GLU A 40 -2.26 -27.41 51.02
C GLU A 40 -3.24 -26.32 51.55
N ASP A 41 -4.48 -26.34 51.06
CA ASP A 41 -5.80 -26.02 51.68
C ASP A 41 -6.12 -24.85 52.67
N ALA A 42 -7.23 -24.16 52.31
CA ALA A 42 -8.44 -23.88 53.12
C ALA A 42 -8.55 -22.78 54.22
N SER A 43 -9.39 -21.77 53.89
CA SER A 43 -10.62 -21.37 54.62
C SER A 43 -10.66 -20.29 55.74
N SER A 44 -11.48 -19.25 55.46
CA SER A 44 -12.55 -18.67 56.31
C SER A 44 -12.27 -17.76 57.54
N SER A 45 -13.17 -16.76 57.69
CA SER A 45 -13.60 -16.06 58.92
C SER A 45 -12.59 -15.18 59.69
N ASP A 46 -13.00 -14.32 60.64
CA ASP A 46 -14.03 -13.23 60.59
C ASP A 46 -13.75 -12.25 61.79
N GLU A 47 -14.62 -11.29 62.06
CA GLU A 47 -14.55 -10.25 63.12
C GLU A 47 -13.99 -10.66 64.51
N SER A 48 -13.27 -9.75 65.20
CA SER A 48 -13.82 -9.01 66.38
C SER A 48 -12.82 -8.21 67.28
N LEU A 49 -13.05 -6.89 67.42
CA LEU A 49 -13.16 -6.10 68.70
C LEU A 49 -11.97 -6.07 69.73
N PRO A 50 -12.05 -5.34 70.89
CA PRO A 50 -12.28 -3.88 71.02
C PRO A 50 -11.40 -3.12 72.05
N LEU A 51 -11.56 -1.77 72.08
CA LEU A 51 -11.60 -0.83 73.22
C LEU A 51 -10.82 -1.08 74.54
N TYR A 52 -10.09 -0.05 75.03
CA TYR A 52 -10.37 0.53 76.37
C TYR A 52 -9.88 1.98 76.59
N THR A 53 -10.58 2.71 77.47
CA THR A 53 -10.31 4.07 78.01
C THR A 53 -10.80 4.12 79.46
N PRO A 54 -10.20 4.88 80.41
CA PRO A 54 -10.97 5.91 81.16
C PRO A 54 -10.06 7.04 81.78
N PRO A 55 -10.48 7.79 82.83
CA PRO A 55 -11.43 8.93 82.90
C PRO A 55 -10.72 10.19 83.49
N GLU A 56 -11.25 11.21 84.21
CA GLU A 56 -12.56 11.76 84.63
C GLU A 56 -12.33 13.26 85.01
N ALA A 57 -13.38 14.10 85.12
CA ALA A 57 -13.59 15.10 86.20
C ALA A 57 -14.76 16.09 85.92
N ASN A 58 -15.97 15.77 86.39
CA ASN A 58 -16.87 16.59 87.24
C ASN A 58 -16.62 18.13 87.44
N VAL A 59 -17.59 19.07 87.57
CA VAL A 59 -19.08 18.97 87.68
C VAL A 59 -19.86 20.31 87.44
N SER A 60 -21.15 20.20 87.06
CA SER A 60 -22.33 21.10 87.23
C SER A 60 -22.44 22.59 86.74
N ARG A 61 -23.56 22.86 86.02
CA ARG A 61 -24.56 23.99 86.11
C ARG A 61 -24.05 25.45 86.34
N ALA A 62 -24.38 26.47 85.54
CA ALA A 62 -25.74 27.03 85.34
C ALA A 62 -25.83 28.16 84.27
N TRP A 63 -27.05 28.65 84.02
CA TRP A 63 -27.50 29.57 82.95
C TRP A 63 -26.83 30.98 82.86
N ALA A 64 -26.46 31.42 81.64
CA ALA A 64 -26.67 32.79 81.12
C ALA A 64 -26.39 32.90 79.60
N ASN A 65 -27.02 33.87 78.91
CA ASN A 65 -26.93 34.08 77.45
C ASN A 65 -25.90 35.15 77.03
N LYS A 66 -25.14 34.92 75.95
CA LYS A 66 -24.85 35.93 74.90
C LYS A 66 -24.26 35.33 73.62
N ARG A 67 -24.63 35.89 72.46
CA ARG A 67 -24.30 35.38 71.10
C ARG A 67 -22.93 35.87 70.61
N ARG A 68 -22.19 35.02 69.87
CA ARG A 68 -21.28 35.42 68.76
C ARG A 68 -21.17 34.26 67.75
N ALA A 69 -20.70 34.55 66.52
CA ALA A 69 -20.97 33.72 65.33
C ALA A 69 -20.03 32.51 65.14
N SER A 70 -20.48 31.52 64.36
CA SER A 70 -19.78 30.23 64.18
C SER A 70 -18.79 30.19 63.00
N PRO A 71 -17.69 29.41 63.10
CA PRO A 71 -16.65 29.33 62.06
C PRO A 71 -17.00 28.41 60.87
N ARG A 72 -18.21 27.84 60.79
CA ARG A 72 -18.59 26.86 59.75
C ARG A 72 -18.69 27.40 58.31
N LYS A 73 -18.64 28.73 58.10
CA LYS A 73 -18.86 29.33 56.76
C LYS A 73 -17.62 29.38 55.84
N LEU A 74 -16.39 29.20 56.34
CA LEU A 74 -15.19 29.42 55.53
C LEU A 74 -14.85 28.26 54.57
N LEU A 75 -14.91 27.01 55.05
CA LEU A 75 -14.50 25.83 54.29
C LEU A 75 -15.45 25.49 53.12
N LEU A 76 -16.77 25.60 53.34
CA LEU A 76 -17.79 25.42 52.29
C LEU A 76 -17.62 26.42 51.13
N GLY A 77 -17.23 27.67 51.43
CA GLY A 77 -17.01 28.71 50.43
C GLY A 77 -15.83 28.43 49.50
N LEU A 78 -14.80 27.72 49.96
CA LEU A 78 -13.62 27.38 49.14
C LEU A 78 -13.96 26.29 48.12
N GLY A 79 -14.54 25.17 48.57
CA GLY A 79 -14.92 24.06 47.69
C GLY A 79 -15.95 24.47 46.62
N TYR A 80 -16.91 25.31 46.96
CA TYR A 80 -17.90 25.83 46.00
C TYR A 80 -17.25 26.78 44.96
N ARG A 81 -16.30 27.63 45.38
CA ARG A 81 -15.56 28.51 44.47
C ARG A 81 -14.60 27.75 43.55
N LEU A 82 -13.95 26.68 44.02
CA LEU A 82 -13.15 25.82 43.14
C LEU A 82 -14.04 25.08 42.13
N ARG A 83 -15.15 24.47 42.56
CA ARG A 83 -16.11 23.81 41.64
C ARG A 83 -16.67 24.78 40.60
N SER A 84 -17.07 25.99 41.01
CA SER A 84 -17.56 27.03 40.09
C SER A 84 -16.51 27.46 39.07
N LYS A 85 -15.26 27.73 39.51
CA LYS A 85 -14.16 28.06 38.59
C LYS A 85 -13.82 26.90 37.64
N PHE A 86 -13.81 25.66 38.13
CA PHE A 86 -13.54 24.47 37.32
C PHE A 86 -14.62 24.26 36.26
N MET A 87 -15.91 24.37 36.63
CA MET A 87 -17.04 24.26 35.70
C MET A 87 -17.03 25.38 34.65
N MET A 88 -16.66 26.60 35.05
CA MET A 88 -16.55 27.76 34.14
C MET A 88 -15.35 27.63 33.19
N ALA A 89 -14.22 27.10 33.65
CA ALA A 89 -13.09 26.74 32.80
C ALA A 89 -13.45 25.60 31.83
N MET A 90 -14.20 24.60 32.29
CA MET A 90 -14.70 23.52 31.45
C MET A 90 -15.64 24.05 30.34
N LEU A 91 -16.55 24.99 30.64
CA LEU A 91 -17.35 25.69 29.63
C LEU A 91 -16.50 26.50 28.64
N MET A 92 -15.47 27.20 29.11
CA MET A 92 -14.56 27.97 28.26
C MET A 92 -13.70 27.08 27.34
N LEU A 93 -13.57 25.77 27.61
CA LEU A 93 -13.00 24.79 26.69
C LEU A 93 -14.07 24.13 25.81
N LEU A 94 -15.24 23.84 26.36
CA LEU A 94 -16.36 23.21 25.65
C LEU A 94 -16.91 24.05 24.51
N ILE A 95 -17.06 25.37 24.69
CA ILE A 95 -17.61 26.24 23.64
C ILE A 95 -16.70 26.30 22.41
N PRO A 96 -15.37 26.55 22.53
CA PRO A 96 -14.44 26.41 21.40
C PRO A 96 -14.38 24.99 20.81
N ALA A 97 -14.44 23.94 21.64
CA ALA A 97 -14.42 22.56 21.16
C ALA A 97 -15.66 22.22 20.32
N VAL A 98 -16.86 22.60 20.77
CA VAL A 98 -18.12 22.42 20.03
C VAL A 98 -18.11 23.25 18.75
N PHE A 99 -17.66 24.50 18.79
CA PHE A 99 -17.54 25.34 17.58
C PHE A 99 -16.53 24.77 16.58
N TYR A 100 -15.40 24.24 17.05
CA TYR A 100 -14.41 23.57 16.20
C TYR A 100 -15.00 22.30 15.56
N LEU A 101 -15.72 21.48 16.34
CA LEU A 101 -16.39 20.26 15.85
C LEU A 101 -17.51 20.57 14.84
N THR A 102 -18.31 21.63 15.03
CA THR A 102 -19.33 22.00 14.04
C THR A 102 -18.72 22.55 12.74
N VAL A 103 -17.61 23.30 12.83
CA VAL A 103 -16.85 23.76 11.64
C VAL A 103 -16.19 22.58 10.91
N LEU A 104 -15.67 21.58 11.62
CA LEU A 104 -15.17 20.34 11.02
C LEU A 104 -16.31 19.56 10.34
N TRP A 105 -17.43 19.38 11.02
CA TRP A 105 -18.59 18.65 10.51
C TRP A 105 -19.18 19.30 9.26
N ALA A 106 -19.36 20.63 9.25
CA ALA A 106 -19.82 21.36 8.06
C ALA A 106 -18.85 21.20 6.87
N ARG A 107 -17.53 21.29 7.12
CA ARG A 107 -16.52 21.04 6.07
C ARG A 107 -16.55 19.61 5.53
N GLU A 108 -16.84 18.62 6.37
CA GLU A 108 -17.04 17.25 5.92
C GLU A 108 -18.37 17.08 5.16
N GLN A 109 -19.44 17.81 5.50
CA GLN A 109 -20.64 17.85 4.67
C GLN A 109 -20.36 18.45 3.29
N ASP A 110 -19.66 19.59 3.20
CA ASP A 110 -19.27 20.21 1.93
C ASP A 110 -18.43 19.27 1.04
N LEU A 111 -17.61 18.41 1.65
CA LEU A 111 -16.76 17.44 0.96
C LEU A 111 -17.47 16.14 0.58
N ASN A 112 -18.52 15.76 1.32
CA ASN A 112 -19.33 14.58 1.03
C ASN A 112 -20.59 14.90 0.21
N ALA A 113 -20.87 16.17 -0.06
CA ALA A 113 -21.88 16.61 -1.02
C ALA A 113 -21.61 15.99 -2.41
N LYS A 114 -22.67 15.60 -3.11
CA LYS A 114 -22.60 15.00 -4.46
C LYS A 114 -22.02 16.00 -5.46
N TRP A 115 -21.02 15.58 -6.24
CA TRP A 115 -20.49 16.39 -7.33
C TRP A 115 -21.35 16.24 -8.59
N MET A 116 -21.36 17.27 -9.44
CA MET A 116 -22.01 17.25 -10.75
C MET A 116 -20.95 17.31 -11.85
N PRO A 117 -20.95 16.36 -12.81
CA PRO A 117 -20.05 16.40 -13.95
C PRO A 117 -20.16 17.70 -14.77
N ASP A 118 -19.00 18.18 -15.22
CA ASP A 118 -18.90 19.34 -16.10
C ASP A 118 -19.43 19.05 -17.52
N ARG A 119 -19.58 20.09 -18.34
CA ARG A 119 -20.14 19.98 -19.70
C ARG A 119 -19.32 19.12 -20.66
N GLU A 120 -18.01 19.04 -20.48
CA GLU A 120 -17.13 18.24 -21.36
C GLU A 120 -17.24 16.77 -20.98
N SER A 121 -17.25 16.46 -19.68
CA SER A 121 -17.50 15.12 -19.14
C SER A 121 -18.89 14.59 -19.52
N LEU A 122 -19.91 15.45 -19.48
CA LEU A 122 -21.28 15.13 -19.97
C LEU A 122 -21.41 15.01 -21.50
N PHE A 123 -20.40 15.46 -22.26
CA PHE A 123 -20.34 15.35 -23.72
C PHE A 123 -19.50 14.15 -24.16
N PHE A 124 -18.43 13.84 -23.42
CA PHE A 124 -17.62 12.64 -23.57
C PHE A 124 -18.44 11.36 -23.36
N SER A 125 -19.25 11.31 -22.29
CA SER A 125 -20.12 10.17 -21.97
C SER A 125 -21.22 9.85 -23.01
N ARG A 126 -21.35 10.68 -24.05
CA ARG A 126 -22.33 10.53 -25.15
C ARG A 126 -21.67 10.19 -26.49
N LYS A 127 -20.37 9.94 -26.51
CA LYS A 127 -19.58 9.62 -27.70
C LYS A 127 -19.02 8.19 -27.60
N PRO A 128 -18.72 7.52 -28.73
CA PRO A 128 -17.86 6.35 -28.70
C PRO A 128 -16.48 6.74 -28.15
N LEU A 129 -15.82 5.80 -27.48
CA LEU A 129 -14.47 6.00 -26.97
C LEU A 129 -13.49 6.29 -28.13
N PRO A 130 -12.54 7.24 -27.99
CA PRO A 130 -11.54 7.49 -29.03
C PRO A 130 -10.71 6.24 -29.32
N ALA A 131 -10.40 6.00 -30.59
CA ALA A 131 -9.46 4.94 -30.96
C ALA A 131 -8.10 5.15 -30.25
N PRO A 132 -7.49 4.10 -29.69
CA PRO A 132 -6.13 4.13 -29.13
C PRO A 132 -5.07 4.64 -30.13
N LEU A 133 -3.87 4.94 -29.62
CA LEU A 133 -2.76 5.44 -30.42
C LEU A 133 -1.74 4.32 -30.66
N GLU A 134 -1.47 3.97 -31.92
CA GLU A 134 -0.50 2.90 -32.24
C GLU A 134 0.92 3.18 -31.71
N ARG A 135 1.27 4.47 -31.57
CA ARG A 135 2.54 4.91 -30.98
C ARG A 135 2.71 4.58 -29.49
N THR A 136 1.63 4.30 -28.76
CA THR A 136 1.71 3.97 -27.31
C THR A 136 1.80 2.46 -27.06
N TRP A 137 1.66 1.62 -28.09
CA TRP A 137 1.83 0.18 -27.98
C TRP A 137 3.29 -0.20 -27.82
N ILE A 138 3.56 -1.13 -26.90
CA ILE A 138 4.90 -1.68 -26.64
C ILE A 138 5.51 -2.40 -27.86
N SER A 139 4.68 -2.87 -28.81
CA SER A 139 5.13 -3.39 -30.11
C SER A 139 5.77 -2.34 -31.03
N SER A 140 5.62 -1.04 -30.71
CA SER A 140 6.28 0.08 -31.40
C SER A 140 7.67 0.44 -30.81
N TYR A 141 8.16 -0.32 -29.82
CA TYR A 141 9.39 -0.06 -29.07
C TYR A 141 10.35 -1.26 -29.14
N LYS A 142 11.66 -1.02 -28.98
CA LYS A 142 12.67 -2.09 -28.97
C LYS A 142 13.01 -2.53 -27.55
N LEU A 143 12.46 -3.67 -27.15
CA LEU A 143 12.68 -4.31 -25.84
C LEU A 143 14.11 -4.86 -25.69
N PRO A 144 14.64 -4.97 -24.45
CA PRO A 144 13.99 -4.72 -23.16
C PRO A 144 13.83 -3.23 -22.80
N LEU A 145 12.87 -2.94 -21.91
CA LEU A 145 12.76 -1.61 -21.29
C LEU A 145 13.83 -1.41 -20.22
N ARG A 146 14.29 -0.17 -20.04
CA ARG A 146 15.25 0.25 -19.02
C ARG A 146 14.89 1.64 -18.50
N THR A 147 15.54 2.08 -17.45
CA THR A 147 15.38 3.45 -16.91
C THR A 147 16.50 4.36 -17.41
N GLN A 148 16.20 5.63 -17.61
CA GLN A 148 17.16 6.66 -18.02
C GLN A 148 16.70 8.01 -17.46
N GLY A 149 17.39 8.47 -16.42
CA GLY A 149 16.95 9.60 -15.60
C GLY A 149 15.54 9.36 -15.07
N ARG A 150 14.66 10.35 -15.24
CA ARG A 150 13.25 10.31 -14.86
C ARG A 150 12.34 9.41 -15.72
N ASN A 151 12.84 8.76 -16.76
CA ASN A 151 12.01 8.07 -17.76
C ASN A 151 12.25 6.56 -17.83
N ILE A 152 11.20 5.80 -18.11
CA ILE A 152 11.32 4.45 -18.68
C ILE A 152 11.51 4.61 -20.20
N VAL A 153 12.48 3.91 -20.77
CA VAL A 153 12.86 3.98 -22.19
C VAL A 153 13.10 2.60 -22.78
N ASP A 154 13.02 2.49 -24.09
CA ASP A 154 13.43 1.30 -24.84
C ASP A 154 14.96 1.25 -25.07
N GLU A 155 15.47 0.22 -25.76
CA GLU A 155 16.89 0.13 -26.11
C GLU A 155 17.41 1.33 -26.91
N GLN A 156 16.56 1.97 -27.71
CA GLN A 156 16.90 3.12 -28.55
C GLN A 156 16.82 4.46 -27.79
N GLY A 157 16.30 4.46 -26.56
CA GLY A 157 16.10 5.66 -25.75
C GLY A 157 14.75 6.35 -25.95
N HIS A 158 13.81 5.73 -26.68
CA HIS A 158 12.45 6.25 -26.82
C HIS A 158 11.68 6.05 -25.51
N ARG A 159 11.06 7.11 -24.98
CA ARG A 159 10.26 7.03 -23.75
C ARG A 159 9.04 6.12 -23.94
N PHE A 160 8.94 5.09 -23.11
CA PHE A 160 7.73 4.28 -22.96
C PHE A 160 6.99 4.74 -21.71
N LYS A 161 5.83 5.38 -21.92
CA LYS A 161 4.96 5.89 -20.85
C LYS A 161 4.01 4.79 -20.39
N LEU A 162 4.10 4.40 -19.13
CA LEU A 162 3.15 3.48 -18.50
C LEU A 162 1.78 4.16 -18.36
N SER A 163 0.82 3.65 -19.12
CA SER A 163 -0.61 3.96 -19.01
C SER A 163 -1.30 2.69 -18.56
N SER A 164 -1.16 2.38 -17.27
CA SER A 164 -1.55 1.10 -16.70
C SER A 164 -2.99 1.07 -16.18
N ILE A 165 -3.58 -0.12 -16.13
CA ILE A 165 -4.78 -0.42 -15.34
C ILE A 165 -4.51 -1.59 -14.39
N ASN A 166 -5.16 -1.60 -13.21
CA ASN A 166 -5.11 -2.72 -12.27
C ASN A 166 -6.24 -3.71 -12.58
N TRP A 167 -5.91 -5.01 -12.72
CA TRP A 167 -6.88 -6.11 -12.84
C TRP A 167 -6.65 -7.10 -11.68
N TYR A 168 -7.45 -6.96 -10.62
CA TYR A 168 -7.26 -7.70 -9.37
C TYR A 168 -8.11 -8.98 -9.27
N GLY A 169 -7.87 -9.78 -8.24
CA GLY A 169 -8.66 -10.99 -7.90
C GLY A 169 -7.81 -12.20 -7.53
N ALA A 170 -6.62 -12.35 -8.12
CA ALA A 170 -5.64 -13.35 -7.68
C ALA A 170 -4.94 -12.95 -6.35
N SER A 171 -5.04 -11.67 -5.99
CA SER A 171 -4.82 -11.13 -4.65
C SER A 171 -5.90 -11.53 -3.62
N ASP A 172 -7.10 -11.88 -4.07
CA ASP A 172 -8.30 -11.94 -3.23
C ASP A 172 -8.68 -13.38 -2.90
N GLU A 173 -9.70 -13.57 -2.04
CA GLU A 173 -10.11 -14.85 -1.47
C GLU A 173 -10.53 -15.97 -2.45
N LEU A 174 -10.63 -15.69 -3.75
CA LEU A 174 -10.95 -16.66 -4.81
C LEU A 174 -9.73 -17.11 -5.63
N PHE A 175 -8.54 -16.55 -5.39
CA PHE A 175 -7.27 -16.92 -6.05
C PHE A 175 -7.30 -16.86 -7.60
N VAL A 176 -8.14 -16.00 -8.18
CA VAL A 176 -8.38 -15.92 -9.63
C VAL A 176 -8.59 -14.48 -10.09
N PRO A 177 -7.96 -14.01 -11.19
CA PRO A 177 -8.27 -12.71 -11.76
C PRO A 177 -9.78 -12.60 -12.07
N GLY A 178 -10.41 -11.49 -11.70
CA GLY A 178 -11.87 -11.37 -11.82
C GLY A 178 -12.36 -11.49 -13.26
N GLY A 179 -13.55 -12.08 -13.46
CA GLY A 179 -14.27 -12.06 -14.74
C GLY A 179 -14.05 -13.25 -15.66
N LEU A 180 -13.19 -14.22 -15.30
CA LEU A 180 -13.00 -15.45 -16.09
C LEU A 180 -14.22 -16.38 -16.10
N ASP A 181 -15.17 -16.13 -15.20
CA ASP A 181 -16.52 -16.70 -15.13
C ASP A 181 -17.49 -16.05 -16.13
N ILE A 182 -17.23 -14.81 -16.57
CA ILE A 182 -18.11 -14.01 -17.45
C ILE A 182 -17.57 -13.88 -18.88
N GLN A 183 -16.25 -13.73 -19.06
CA GLN A 183 -15.61 -13.55 -20.37
C GLN A 183 -14.30 -14.33 -20.52
N HIS A 184 -13.98 -14.69 -21.75
CA HIS A 184 -12.66 -15.25 -22.08
C HIS A 184 -11.56 -14.21 -21.85
N ARG A 185 -10.46 -14.61 -21.21
CA ARG A 185 -9.34 -13.74 -20.80
C ARG A 185 -8.80 -12.84 -21.92
N SER A 186 -8.69 -13.36 -23.15
CA SER A 186 -8.25 -12.59 -24.32
C SER A 186 -9.25 -11.49 -24.73
N VAL A 187 -10.54 -11.67 -24.46
CA VAL A 187 -11.57 -10.63 -24.69
C VAL A 187 -11.39 -9.51 -23.68
N ILE A 188 -11.13 -9.83 -22.41
CA ILE A 188 -10.83 -8.84 -21.35
C ILE A 188 -9.54 -8.07 -21.69
N ALA A 189 -8.48 -8.76 -22.12
CA ALA A 189 -7.23 -8.15 -22.58
C ALA A 189 -7.45 -7.18 -23.77
N GLU A 190 -8.22 -7.59 -24.78
CA GLU A 190 -8.59 -6.72 -25.89
C GLU A 190 -9.53 -5.58 -25.47
N THR A 191 -10.34 -5.71 -24.41
CA THR A 191 -11.11 -4.59 -23.82
C THR A 191 -10.19 -3.57 -23.15
N ILE A 192 -9.20 -4.00 -22.38
CA ILE A 192 -8.18 -3.12 -21.77
C ILE A 192 -7.46 -2.30 -22.87
N LYS A 193 -7.02 -2.98 -23.92
CA LYS A 193 -6.38 -2.38 -25.10
C LYS A 193 -7.30 -1.43 -25.85
N LYS A 194 -8.57 -1.78 -26.08
CA LYS A 194 -9.57 -0.85 -26.67
C LYS A 194 -9.78 0.41 -25.83
N MET A 195 -9.59 0.33 -24.51
CA MET A 195 -9.60 1.50 -23.64
C MET A 195 -8.34 2.37 -23.72
N GLY A 196 -7.29 1.94 -24.43
CA GLY A 196 -6.07 2.72 -24.67
C GLY A 196 -4.95 2.52 -23.65
N PHE A 197 -5.18 1.73 -22.60
CA PHE A 197 -4.13 1.31 -21.68
C PHE A 197 -3.11 0.42 -22.42
N ASN A 198 -1.82 0.68 -22.24
CA ASN A 198 -0.74 -0.10 -22.85
C ASN A 198 -0.07 -1.08 -21.88
N SER A 199 -0.45 -1.04 -20.60
CA SER A 199 0.09 -1.90 -19.55
C SER A 199 -0.97 -2.33 -18.51
N VAL A 200 -0.69 -3.40 -17.79
CA VAL A 200 -1.53 -3.94 -16.71
C VAL A 200 -0.68 -4.22 -15.47
N ARG A 201 -1.13 -3.70 -14.31
CA ARG A 201 -0.67 -4.14 -12.99
C ARG A 201 -1.54 -5.33 -12.59
N LEU A 202 -0.93 -6.47 -12.29
CA LEU A 202 -1.60 -7.74 -12.05
C LEU A 202 -1.34 -8.24 -10.61
N PRO A 203 -2.18 -7.84 -9.64
CA PRO A 203 -2.15 -8.31 -8.25
C PRO A 203 -2.24 -9.83 -8.07
N TYR A 204 -1.31 -10.40 -7.29
CA TYR A 204 -1.39 -11.74 -6.71
C TYR A 204 -1.20 -11.68 -5.18
N SER A 205 -1.54 -12.75 -4.46
CA SER A 205 -1.28 -12.90 -3.02
C SER A 205 -0.23 -13.96 -2.72
N ASP A 206 0.57 -13.80 -1.66
CA ASP A 206 1.51 -14.84 -1.23
C ASP A 206 0.78 -16.17 -0.94
N GLU A 207 -0.41 -16.09 -0.32
CA GLU A 207 -1.26 -17.25 -0.07
C GLU A 207 -1.68 -18.01 -1.34
N LEU A 208 -1.81 -17.34 -2.49
CA LEU A 208 -2.04 -18.00 -3.78
C LEU A 208 -0.88 -18.94 -4.11
N VAL A 209 0.37 -18.47 -3.94
CA VAL A 209 1.58 -19.24 -4.22
C VAL A 209 1.72 -20.40 -3.23
N ILE A 210 1.49 -20.14 -1.93
CA ILE A 210 1.56 -21.14 -0.86
C ILE A 210 0.53 -22.28 -1.05
N LYS A 211 -0.73 -21.94 -1.37
CA LYS A 211 -1.80 -22.95 -1.50
C LYS A 211 -1.89 -23.57 -2.88
N ASN A 212 -1.63 -22.77 -3.92
CA ASN A 212 -1.82 -23.06 -5.34
C ASN A 212 -2.99 -24.04 -5.64
N PRO A 213 -4.23 -23.71 -5.20
CA PRO A 213 -5.36 -24.64 -5.25
C PRO A 213 -5.80 -24.90 -6.70
N VAL A 214 -6.38 -26.07 -6.96
CA VAL A 214 -7.20 -26.27 -8.16
C VAL A 214 -8.44 -25.37 -8.04
N LEU A 215 -8.72 -24.57 -9.06
CA LEU A 215 -9.86 -23.65 -9.04
C LEU A 215 -11.18 -24.39 -9.31
N GLU A 216 -12.26 -23.93 -8.70
CA GLU A 216 -13.60 -24.42 -9.00
C GLU A 216 -13.98 -24.05 -10.45
N PRO A 217 -14.52 -24.99 -11.28
CA PRO A 217 -14.86 -24.71 -12.69
C PRO A 217 -15.72 -23.46 -12.92
N ARG A 218 -16.63 -23.15 -11.98
CA ARG A 218 -17.48 -21.95 -12.02
C ARG A 218 -16.70 -20.62 -12.07
N LEU A 219 -15.45 -20.59 -11.60
CA LEU A 219 -14.59 -19.40 -11.58
C LEU A 219 -13.93 -19.12 -12.93
N VAL A 220 -13.94 -20.09 -13.84
CA VAL A 220 -13.31 -20.03 -15.17
C VAL A 220 -14.31 -20.44 -16.27
N LEU A 221 -15.62 -20.27 -16.02
CA LEU A 221 -16.71 -20.76 -16.87
C LEU A 221 -16.65 -20.28 -18.34
N ALA A 222 -16.09 -19.08 -18.58
CA ALA A 222 -15.90 -18.53 -19.93
C ALA A 222 -14.51 -18.85 -20.53
N ASN A 223 -13.71 -19.67 -19.84
CA ASN A 223 -12.35 -20.10 -20.17
C ASN A 223 -12.23 -21.63 -19.93
N PRO A 224 -12.95 -22.47 -20.69
CA PRO A 224 -13.06 -23.92 -20.43
C PRO A 224 -11.73 -24.68 -20.58
N ASP A 225 -10.73 -24.08 -21.22
CA ASP A 225 -9.36 -24.59 -21.30
C ASP A 225 -8.59 -24.46 -19.98
N LEU A 226 -9.13 -23.74 -19.00
CA LEU A 226 -8.58 -23.56 -17.65
C LEU A 226 -9.28 -24.43 -16.60
N GLU A 227 -10.27 -25.24 -16.97
CA GLU A 227 -10.99 -26.10 -16.03
C GLU A 227 -10.06 -27.14 -15.40
N GLY A 228 -10.05 -27.21 -14.06
CA GLY A 228 -9.20 -28.14 -13.31
C GLY A 228 -7.72 -27.74 -13.19
N LEU A 229 -7.30 -26.61 -13.76
CA LEU A 229 -5.96 -26.05 -13.53
C LEU A 229 -5.83 -25.44 -12.13
N ARG A 230 -4.58 -25.22 -11.69
CA ARG A 230 -4.30 -24.53 -10.42
C ARG A 230 -4.23 -23.02 -10.59
N ALA A 231 -4.44 -22.30 -9.49
CA ALA A 231 -4.44 -20.84 -9.45
C ALA A 231 -3.22 -20.18 -10.11
N MET A 232 -2.00 -20.70 -9.88
CA MET A 232 -0.79 -20.20 -10.53
C MET A 232 -0.77 -20.42 -12.04
N ASP A 233 -1.29 -21.55 -12.52
CA ASP A 233 -1.30 -21.90 -13.93
C ASP A 233 -2.36 -21.07 -14.69
N VAL A 234 -3.48 -20.75 -14.01
CA VAL A 234 -4.49 -19.79 -14.47
C VAL A 234 -3.96 -18.35 -14.48
N PHE A 235 -3.17 -17.96 -13.47
CA PHE A 235 -2.51 -16.66 -13.43
C PHE A 235 -1.49 -16.48 -14.57
N GLU A 236 -0.74 -17.55 -14.89
CA GLU A 236 0.14 -17.62 -16.06
C GLU A 236 -0.62 -17.53 -17.39
N ALA A 237 -1.74 -18.25 -17.51
CA ALA A 237 -2.59 -18.21 -18.72
C ALA A 237 -3.26 -16.85 -18.95
N VAL A 238 -3.61 -16.11 -17.88
CA VAL A 238 -4.09 -14.72 -17.95
C VAL A 238 -2.97 -13.76 -18.32
N THR A 239 -1.79 -13.90 -17.69
CA THR A 239 -0.61 -13.09 -18.01
C THR A 239 -0.22 -13.26 -19.48
N THR A 240 -0.23 -14.50 -19.98
CA THR A 240 0.05 -14.81 -21.39
C THR A 240 -0.97 -14.15 -22.32
N ALA A 241 -2.27 -14.25 -22.03
CA ALA A 241 -3.32 -13.62 -22.84
C ALA A 241 -3.26 -12.07 -22.86
N LEU A 242 -2.76 -11.44 -21.79
CA LEU A 242 -2.46 -10.00 -21.77
C LEU A 242 -1.30 -9.67 -22.72
N THR A 243 -0.23 -10.47 -22.68
CA THR A 243 0.94 -10.27 -23.54
C THR A 243 0.68 -10.61 -25.01
N ASP A 244 -0.16 -11.60 -25.30
CA ASP A 244 -0.60 -11.93 -26.67
C ASP A 244 -1.44 -10.80 -27.29
N ALA A 245 -2.22 -10.08 -26.46
CA ALA A 245 -2.89 -8.86 -26.86
C ALA A 245 -1.91 -7.68 -27.08
N GLY A 246 -0.62 -7.82 -26.76
CA GLY A 246 0.37 -6.76 -26.87
C GLY A 246 0.32 -5.72 -25.76
N LEU A 247 -0.14 -6.10 -24.56
CA LEU A 247 -0.05 -5.29 -23.35
C LEU A 247 1.24 -5.63 -22.58
N ALA A 248 1.88 -4.63 -22.00
CA ALA A 248 2.93 -4.85 -21.00
C ALA A 248 2.30 -5.34 -19.69
N VAL A 249 2.90 -6.32 -19.02
CA VAL A 249 2.44 -6.79 -17.71
C VAL A 249 3.47 -6.49 -16.63
N ILE A 250 2.99 -5.93 -15.52
CA ILE A 250 3.72 -5.73 -14.28
C ILE A 250 3.05 -6.63 -13.24
N ILE A 251 3.77 -7.65 -12.77
CA ILE A 251 3.29 -8.52 -11.70
C ILE A 251 3.40 -7.78 -10.37
N ASN A 252 2.40 -7.87 -9.49
CA ASN A 252 2.39 -7.16 -8.20
C ASN A 252 2.08 -8.11 -7.04
N ASN A 253 2.97 -8.19 -6.05
CA ASN A 253 2.73 -8.89 -4.78
C ASN A 253 1.86 -7.98 -3.90
N HIS A 254 0.56 -8.23 -3.90
CA HIS A 254 -0.43 -7.25 -3.44
C HIS A 254 -0.77 -7.37 -1.95
N ILE A 255 -0.70 -8.58 -1.41
CA ILE A 255 -1.11 -8.92 -0.04
C ILE A 255 -0.54 -10.30 0.34
N THR A 256 -0.38 -10.59 1.62
CA THR A 256 0.10 -11.90 2.08
C THR A 256 -1.06 -12.87 2.31
N SER A 257 -2.05 -12.43 3.08
CA SER A 257 -3.32 -13.14 3.28
C SER A 257 -4.27 -12.83 2.14
N ALA A 258 -4.81 -13.83 1.44
CA ALA A 258 -5.78 -13.59 0.39
C ALA A 258 -7.10 -13.04 0.97
N THR A 259 -7.41 -11.79 0.62
CA THR A 259 -8.64 -11.05 0.94
C THR A 259 -8.66 -9.78 0.10
N TRP A 260 -9.85 -9.24 -0.18
CA TRP A 260 -9.98 -7.88 -0.70
C TRP A 260 -9.24 -6.84 0.19
N CYS A 261 -8.24 -6.18 -0.38
CA CYS A 261 -7.42 -5.11 0.21
C CYS A 261 -8.24 -3.80 0.37
N CYS A 262 -7.91 -2.83 1.23
CA CYS A 262 -6.73 -2.71 2.09
C CYS A 262 -7.15 -2.31 3.51
N GLY A 263 -7.27 -3.30 4.40
CA GLY A 263 -7.53 -3.09 5.82
C GLY A 263 -6.30 -2.60 6.58
N ALA A 264 -6.51 -2.15 7.81
CA ALA A 264 -5.43 -1.83 8.74
C ALA A 264 -4.86 -3.10 9.42
N ASP A 265 -4.73 -4.21 8.68
CA ASP A 265 -4.24 -5.47 9.20
C ASP A 265 -2.70 -5.44 9.31
N PRO A 266 -2.11 -5.58 10.52
CA PRO A 266 -0.67 -5.58 10.68
C PRO A 266 0.02 -6.77 9.99
N CYS A 267 -0.71 -7.87 9.71
CA CYS A 267 -0.17 -9.06 9.08
C CYS A 267 0.11 -8.91 7.58
N ASP A 268 -0.50 -7.93 6.92
CA ASP A 268 -0.30 -7.65 5.50
C ASP A 268 0.50 -6.36 5.25
N ALA A 269 0.78 -5.60 6.30
CA ALA A 269 1.38 -4.27 6.26
C ALA A 269 2.81 -4.20 5.67
N GLY A 270 3.55 -5.30 5.70
CA GLY A 270 4.88 -5.42 5.08
C GLY A 270 5.03 -6.73 4.31
N TRP A 271 6.24 -7.00 3.83
CA TRP A 271 6.59 -8.19 3.04
C TRP A 271 6.84 -9.45 3.89
N ALA A 272 7.06 -9.28 5.20
CA ALA A 272 7.27 -10.35 6.17
C ALA A 272 6.51 -10.04 7.46
N ASN A 273 5.96 -11.07 8.11
CA ASN A 273 5.06 -10.94 9.27
C ASN A 273 5.28 -12.02 10.35
N ASP A 274 6.25 -12.91 10.14
CA ASP A 274 6.78 -13.91 11.09
C ASP A 274 6.95 -13.38 12.53
N HIS A 275 7.50 -12.18 12.66
CA HIS A 275 7.76 -11.47 13.91
C HIS A 275 6.50 -11.07 14.70
N LEU A 276 5.30 -11.19 14.11
CA LEU A 276 4.01 -11.03 14.79
C LEU A 276 3.50 -12.34 15.43
N GLY A 277 4.28 -13.43 15.32
CA GLY A 277 4.09 -14.65 16.11
C GLY A 277 2.77 -15.37 15.80
N PRO A 278 1.89 -15.63 16.79
CA PRO A 278 0.65 -16.38 16.58
C PRO A 278 -0.46 -15.57 15.89
N LEU A 279 -0.32 -14.24 15.74
CA LEU A 279 -1.41 -13.36 15.32
C LEU A 279 -1.87 -13.56 13.86
N CYS A 280 -0.93 -13.90 12.96
CA CYS A 280 -1.19 -13.88 11.52
C CYS A 280 -1.67 -15.23 10.97
N ARG A 281 -2.72 -15.19 10.14
CA ARG A 281 -3.37 -16.35 9.50
C ARG A 281 -2.47 -17.02 8.46
N VAL A 282 -1.81 -16.20 7.63
CA VAL A 282 -0.74 -16.59 6.71
C VAL A 282 0.53 -15.97 7.24
N LYS A 283 1.64 -16.72 7.24
CA LYS A 283 2.92 -16.29 7.80
C LYS A 283 4.03 -16.48 6.80
N GLN A 284 4.93 -15.51 6.74
CA GLN A 284 6.17 -15.60 5.96
C GLN A 284 7.28 -14.75 6.57
N THR A 285 8.49 -15.29 6.49
CA THR A 285 9.74 -14.55 6.55
C THR A 285 10.00 -13.80 5.25
N GLU A 286 10.99 -12.92 5.24
CA GLU A 286 11.45 -12.24 4.03
C GLU A 286 12.03 -13.21 2.98
N GLU A 287 12.61 -14.35 3.39
CA GLU A 287 13.18 -15.30 2.44
C GLU A 287 12.09 -16.13 1.76
N GLU A 288 11.02 -16.50 2.47
CA GLU A 288 9.84 -17.14 1.88
C GLU A 288 9.14 -16.21 0.89
N TRP A 289 8.97 -14.92 1.21
CA TRP A 289 8.47 -13.91 0.27
C TRP A 289 9.31 -13.80 -1.01
N ILE A 290 10.64 -13.87 -0.89
CA ILE A 290 11.54 -13.90 -2.06
C ILE A 290 11.36 -15.19 -2.87
N GLN A 291 11.20 -16.33 -2.20
CA GLN A 291 10.96 -17.62 -2.87
C GLN A 291 9.58 -17.65 -3.56
N HIS A 292 8.55 -17.00 -3.02
CA HIS A 292 7.27 -16.80 -3.71
C HIS A 292 7.48 -15.96 -4.97
N TRP A 293 8.24 -14.87 -4.88
CA TRP A 293 8.57 -14.00 -6.01
C TRP A 293 9.31 -14.75 -7.13
N GLU A 294 10.31 -15.58 -6.79
CA GLU A 294 11.00 -16.44 -7.75
C GLU A 294 10.02 -17.46 -8.37
N SER A 295 9.19 -18.13 -7.57
CA SER A 295 8.19 -19.12 -8.02
C SER A 295 7.12 -18.55 -8.96
N VAL A 296 6.81 -17.25 -8.84
CA VAL A 296 5.89 -16.53 -9.73
C VAL A 296 6.61 -16.09 -11.01
N MET A 297 7.80 -15.51 -10.89
CA MET A 297 8.50 -14.87 -12.01
C MET A 297 9.27 -15.85 -12.91
N GLU A 298 9.61 -17.05 -12.43
CA GLU A 298 10.22 -18.12 -13.24
C GLU A 298 9.39 -18.43 -14.50
N ARG A 299 8.06 -18.52 -14.34
CA ARG A 299 7.06 -18.71 -15.41
C ARG A 299 7.13 -17.65 -16.51
N PHE A 300 7.68 -16.48 -16.20
CA PHE A 300 7.71 -15.31 -17.09
C PHE A 300 9.10 -14.95 -17.64
N VAL A 301 10.14 -15.74 -17.34
CA VAL A 301 11.51 -15.50 -17.84
C VAL A 301 11.54 -15.42 -19.38
N HIS A 302 10.82 -16.29 -20.08
CA HIS A 302 10.79 -16.29 -21.54
C HIS A 302 9.76 -15.33 -22.16
N ASN A 303 8.91 -14.68 -21.36
CA ASN A 303 7.95 -13.69 -21.86
C ASN A 303 8.60 -12.28 -21.90
N PRO A 304 8.76 -11.63 -23.06
CA PRO A 304 9.40 -10.31 -23.17
C PRO A 304 8.48 -9.16 -22.74
N LEU A 305 7.16 -9.40 -22.67
CA LEU A 305 6.15 -8.39 -22.37
C LEU A 305 5.72 -8.39 -20.90
N VAL A 306 6.13 -9.37 -20.11
CA VAL A 306 6.21 -9.23 -18.64
C VAL A 306 7.45 -8.38 -18.33
N ILE A 307 7.23 -7.08 -18.18
CA ILE A 307 8.30 -6.07 -18.16
C ILE A 307 8.91 -5.84 -16.77
N GLY A 308 8.26 -6.28 -15.69
CA GLY A 308 8.77 -6.03 -14.34
C GLY A 308 7.95 -6.61 -13.20
N ALA A 309 8.51 -6.45 -12.00
CA ALA A 309 7.94 -6.88 -10.72
C ALA A 309 7.78 -5.68 -9.79
N ASP A 310 6.56 -5.51 -9.26
CA ASP A 310 6.18 -4.47 -8.30
C ASP A 310 6.13 -5.09 -6.89
N LEU A 311 7.24 -4.91 -6.16
CA LEU A 311 7.73 -5.90 -5.19
C LEU A 311 6.82 -6.10 -3.97
N ARG A 312 6.17 -5.04 -3.46
CA ARG A 312 5.16 -5.16 -2.41
C ARG A 312 4.24 -3.95 -2.42
N ASN A 313 2.95 -4.23 -2.54
CA ASN A 313 1.90 -3.22 -2.46
C ASN A 313 1.83 -2.52 -1.10
N GLU A 314 1.88 -1.19 -1.16
CA GLU A 314 1.55 -0.23 -0.13
C GLU A 314 2.20 -0.53 1.24
N VAL A 315 3.53 -0.68 1.27
CA VAL A 315 4.28 -0.91 2.52
C VAL A 315 3.95 0.16 3.56
N ARG A 316 3.55 -0.29 4.75
CA ARG A 316 2.97 0.53 5.82
C ARG A 316 3.34 -0.03 7.18
N GLY A 317 3.30 0.79 8.23
CA GLY A 317 3.64 0.33 9.58
C GLY A 317 2.91 1.13 10.65
N LEU A 318 2.46 0.45 11.70
CA LEU A 318 1.92 1.12 12.89
C LEU A 318 3.03 1.97 13.52
N TRP A 319 2.86 3.30 13.48
CA TRP A 319 3.80 4.27 14.07
C TRP A 319 5.26 4.12 13.60
N GLY A 320 5.48 3.78 12.32
CA GLY A 320 6.82 3.75 11.72
C GLY A 320 7.62 2.46 11.97
N THR A 321 6.99 1.35 12.36
CA THR A 321 7.66 0.03 12.53
C THR A 321 8.32 -0.52 11.25
N MET A 322 7.83 -0.07 10.08
CA MET A 322 8.37 -0.35 8.74
C MET A 322 9.03 0.91 8.14
N PRO A 323 10.21 1.33 8.63
CA PRO A 323 10.92 2.48 8.07
C PRO A 323 11.50 2.17 6.69
N TRP A 324 11.60 3.21 5.85
CA TRP A 324 12.14 3.12 4.49
C TRP A 324 13.48 2.36 4.39
N SER A 325 14.38 2.53 5.36
CA SER A 325 15.70 1.87 5.36
C SER A 325 15.64 0.34 5.45
N LYS A 326 14.61 -0.25 6.09
CA LYS A 326 14.38 -1.70 6.04
C LYS A 326 13.79 -2.11 4.70
N TRP A 327 12.77 -1.38 4.22
CA TRP A 327 12.10 -1.70 2.96
C TRP A 327 13.06 -1.64 1.77
N ALA A 328 13.89 -0.60 1.69
CA ALA A 328 14.92 -0.48 0.66
C ALA A 328 15.89 -1.68 0.66
N ALA A 329 16.29 -2.20 1.82
CA ALA A 329 17.17 -3.36 1.91
C ALA A 329 16.49 -4.67 1.46
N ALA A 330 15.21 -4.87 1.81
CA ALA A 330 14.41 -6.01 1.35
C ALA A 330 14.15 -5.95 -0.17
N ALA A 331 13.83 -4.76 -0.68
CA ALA A 331 13.64 -4.50 -2.11
C ALA A 331 14.92 -4.73 -2.91
N GLU A 332 16.09 -4.32 -2.39
CA GLU A 332 17.39 -4.66 -2.97
C GLU A 332 17.62 -6.17 -3.00
N LYS A 333 17.38 -6.87 -1.89
CA LYS A 333 17.59 -8.32 -1.80
C LYS A 333 16.69 -9.11 -2.76
N CYS A 334 15.41 -8.76 -2.83
CA CYS A 334 14.43 -9.39 -3.74
C CYS A 334 14.70 -9.04 -5.21
N GLY A 335 14.85 -7.74 -5.53
CA GLY A 335 15.16 -7.29 -6.88
C GLY A 335 16.45 -7.91 -7.44
N ASN A 336 17.49 -8.04 -6.60
CA ASN A 336 18.74 -8.69 -6.98
C ASN A 336 18.69 -10.23 -7.03
N ARG A 337 17.56 -10.86 -6.68
CA ARG A 337 17.28 -12.28 -6.96
C ARG A 337 16.57 -12.40 -8.30
N LEU A 338 15.49 -11.67 -8.51
CA LEU A 338 14.76 -11.62 -9.78
C LEU A 338 15.66 -11.23 -10.97
N LEU A 339 16.52 -10.23 -10.80
CA LEU A 339 17.47 -9.79 -11.83
C LEU A 339 18.55 -10.82 -12.20
N LYS A 340 18.77 -11.87 -11.39
CA LYS A 340 19.64 -13.01 -11.77
C LYS A 340 18.92 -14.02 -12.64
N MET A 341 17.60 -14.15 -12.50
CA MET A 341 16.77 -15.01 -13.36
C MET A 341 16.59 -14.36 -14.74
N LYS A 342 16.34 -13.04 -14.75
CA LYS A 342 16.24 -12.24 -15.96
C LYS A 342 16.74 -10.81 -15.72
N PRO A 343 17.87 -10.40 -16.32
CA PRO A 343 18.45 -9.08 -16.12
C PRO A 343 17.70 -7.95 -16.84
N ASP A 344 16.56 -8.26 -17.47
CA ASP A 344 15.74 -7.34 -18.28
C ASP A 344 14.58 -6.69 -17.53
N TRP A 345 14.15 -7.28 -16.41
CA TRP A 345 12.98 -6.80 -15.68
C TRP A 345 13.24 -5.44 -15.02
N LEU A 346 12.25 -4.56 -15.10
CA LEU A 346 12.14 -3.41 -14.23
C LEU A 346 11.76 -3.89 -12.83
N ILE A 347 12.47 -3.41 -11.82
CA ILE A 347 12.17 -3.63 -10.41
C ILE A 347 11.51 -2.37 -9.88
N ILE A 348 10.22 -2.50 -9.56
CA ILE A 348 9.38 -1.39 -9.10
C ILE A 348 9.31 -1.45 -7.57
N VAL A 349 9.65 -0.34 -6.93
CA VAL A 349 9.68 -0.20 -5.47
C VAL A 349 8.71 0.89 -5.03
N GLU A 350 7.58 0.47 -4.47
CA GLU A 350 6.59 1.35 -3.87
C GLU A 350 7.13 2.12 -2.65
N GLY A 351 6.52 3.28 -2.35
CA GLY A 351 6.80 4.05 -1.15
C GLY A 351 6.37 3.40 0.17
N THR A 352 6.81 3.99 1.27
CA THR A 352 6.25 3.78 2.60
C THR A 352 4.94 4.58 2.80
N GLU A 353 4.31 4.44 3.97
CA GLU A 353 3.03 5.07 4.32
C GLU A 353 1.91 4.73 3.33
N SER A 354 1.78 3.44 2.97
CA SER A 354 0.90 2.96 1.90
C SER A 354 1.24 3.57 0.54
N ALA A 355 2.52 3.47 0.14
CA ALA A 355 3.06 4.07 -1.08
C ALA A 355 2.85 5.60 -1.24
N ASN A 356 2.44 6.31 -0.18
CA ASN A 356 2.25 7.76 -0.24
C ASN A 356 3.58 8.53 -0.13
N ASP A 357 4.68 7.90 0.33
CA ASP A 357 5.95 8.57 0.60
C ASP A 357 7.20 7.76 0.18
N VAL A 358 7.97 8.33 -0.73
CA VAL A 358 9.26 7.83 -1.28
C VAL A 358 10.40 8.82 -0.94
N SER A 359 10.20 9.76 -0.01
CA SER A 359 11.19 10.78 0.35
C SER A 359 12.47 10.20 0.95
N GLY A 360 12.37 9.04 1.63
CA GLY A 360 13.51 8.30 2.14
C GLY A 360 14.50 7.82 1.06
N ALA A 361 14.11 7.77 -0.22
CA ALA A 361 15.01 7.45 -1.33
C ALA A 361 16.06 8.55 -1.59
N LEU A 362 15.86 9.77 -1.07
CA LEU A 362 16.84 10.85 -1.14
C LEU A 362 18.10 10.53 -0.34
N ASP A 363 17.94 10.07 0.90
CA ASP A 363 19.04 9.73 1.81
C ASP A 363 19.50 8.26 1.65
N ARG A 364 18.55 7.37 1.34
CA ARG A 364 18.78 5.93 1.13
C ARG A 364 18.14 5.47 -0.18
N PRO A 365 18.73 5.80 -1.35
CA PRO A 365 18.31 5.24 -2.62
C PRO A 365 18.50 3.71 -2.64
N VAL A 366 17.70 3.02 -3.45
CA VAL A 366 17.80 1.58 -3.70
C VAL A 366 18.89 1.32 -4.73
N ARG A 367 19.70 0.28 -4.53
CA ARG A 367 20.86 -0.08 -5.33
C ARG A 367 20.76 -1.51 -5.83
N LEU A 368 20.42 -1.65 -7.11
CA LEU A 368 20.37 -2.92 -7.81
C LEU A 368 21.73 -3.23 -8.45
N ASN A 369 22.06 -4.52 -8.56
CA ASN A 369 23.27 -5.03 -9.19
C ASN A 369 23.25 -4.91 -10.72
N VAL A 370 22.06 -4.76 -11.32
CA VAL A 370 21.88 -4.40 -12.71
C VAL A 370 21.43 -2.94 -12.77
N GLU A 371 22.25 -2.09 -13.37
CA GLU A 371 21.94 -0.67 -13.54
C GLU A 371 20.69 -0.48 -14.42
N ASN A 372 20.05 0.70 -14.32
CA ASN A 372 18.97 1.11 -15.21
C ASN A 372 17.72 0.20 -15.17
N ARG A 373 17.46 -0.46 -14.03
CA ARG A 373 16.25 -1.29 -13.80
C ARG A 373 15.33 -0.80 -12.69
N LEU A 374 15.79 0.14 -11.85
CA LEU A 374 15.00 0.65 -10.72
C LEU A 374 13.95 1.68 -11.19
N VAL A 375 12.68 1.41 -10.87
CA VAL A 375 11.56 2.34 -10.94
C VAL A 375 11.00 2.51 -9.53
N TYR A 376 10.64 3.73 -9.14
CA TYR A 376 9.88 3.97 -7.91
C TYR A 376 8.38 4.00 -8.21
N SER A 377 7.55 3.59 -7.25
CA SER A 377 6.09 3.72 -7.35
C SER A 377 5.51 4.54 -6.18
N ALA A 378 4.49 5.34 -6.48
CA ALA A 378 3.77 6.15 -5.51
C ALA A 378 2.26 6.06 -5.75
N HIS A 379 1.49 5.90 -4.68
CA HIS A 379 0.02 5.82 -4.76
C HIS A 379 -0.64 7.05 -4.15
N GLY A 380 -1.92 7.24 -4.45
CA GLY A 380 -2.71 8.22 -3.73
C GLY A 380 -4.19 8.19 -4.06
N TYR A 381 -5.00 8.48 -3.04
CA TYR A 381 -6.46 8.51 -3.11
C TYR A 381 -7.01 9.75 -2.38
N LYS A 382 -8.33 9.98 -2.39
CA LYS A 382 -8.93 11.17 -1.73
C LYS A 382 -8.62 11.28 -0.24
N TRP A 383 -8.36 10.14 0.43
CA TRP A 383 -8.05 10.05 1.85
C TRP A 383 -6.55 10.18 2.17
N SER A 384 -5.66 10.06 1.17
CA SER A 384 -4.21 10.19 1.31
C SER A 384 -3.80 11.51 1.98
N GLY A 385 -2.65 11.49 2.65
CA GLY A 385 -2.22 12.60 3.51
C GLY A 385 -3.06 12.75 4.78
N TRP A 386 -3.75 11.69 5.22
CA TRP A 386 -4.31 11.60 6.58
C TRP A 386 -3.20 11.76 7.64
N GLY A 387 -3.56 12.15 8.87
CA GLY A 387 -2.58 12.47 9.93
C GLY A 387 -1.80 13.78 9.74
N SER A 388 -1.65 14.28 8.51
CA SER A 388 -0.98 15.55 8.21
C SER A 388 -1.78 16.77 8.71
N TRP A 389 -1.06 17.77 9.24
CA TRP A 389 -1.58 19.11 9.55
C TRP A 389 -2.23 19.85 8.37
N GLN A 390 -1.95 19.45 7.11
CA GLN A 390 -2.61 20.01 5.93
C GLN A 390 -3.91 19.26 5.54
N GLY A 391 -4.30 18.22 6.28
CA GLY A 391 -5.47 17.39 6.01
C GLY A 391 -5.30 16.42 4.84
N ARG A 392 -6.37 15.67 4.56
CA ARG A 392 -6.46 14.70 3.44
C ARG A 392 -6.43 15.39 2.08
N PHE A 393 -6.07 14.70 1.01
CA PHE A 393 -6.00 15.29 -0.33
C PHE A 393 -7.35 15.88 -0.81
N ALA A 394 -8.49 15.28 -0.42
CA ALA A 394 -9.83 15.86 -0.62
C ALA A 394 -10.01 17.27 0.00
N GLN A 395 -9.33 17.56 1.10
CA GLN A 395 -9.43 18.83 1.83
C GLN A 395 -8.51 19.92 1.24
N ARG A 396 -7.40 19.54 0.62
CA ARG A 396 -6.33 20.46 0.18
C ARG A 396 -6.70 21.31 -1.04
N ASN A 397 -6.05 22.46 -1.15
CA ASN A 397 -5.97 23.23 -2.40
C ASN A 397 -4.78 22.75 -3.28
N TYR A 398 -4.79 23.06 -4.58
CA TYR A 398 -3.79 22.60 -5.53
C TYR A 398 -2.33 22.89 -5.10
N LYS A 399 -2.04 24.09 -4.59
CA LYS A 399 -0.68 24.46 -4.13
C LYS A 399 -0.19 23.60 -2.95
N SER A 400 -1.09 23.28 -2.01
CA SER A 400 -0.80 22.39 -0.88
C SER A 400 -0.64 20.93 -1.31
N PHE A 401 -1.49 20.48 -2.24
CA PHE A 401 -1.41 19.14 -2.85
C PHE A 401 -0.08 18.92 -3.58
N VAL A 402 0.25 19.81 -4.54
CA VAL A 402 1.49 19.74 -5.34
C VAL A 402 2.74 19.82 -4.47
N LYS A 403 2.74 20.64 -3.39
CA LYS A 403 3.88 20.68 -2.45
C LYS A 403 4.18 19.31 -1.85
N THR A 404 3.14 18.54 -1.47
CA THR A 404 3.32 17.17 -0.95
C THR A 404 3.70 16.19 -2.04
N MET A 405 3.09 16.23 -3.24
CA MET A 405 3.53 15.36 -4.35
C MET A 405 5.03 15.53 -4.65
N ARG A 406 5.53 16.77 -4.67
CA ARG A 406 6.95 17.09 -4.82
C ARG A 406 7.83 16.60 -3.68
N HIS A 407 7.42 16.84 -2.44
CA HIS A 407 8.19 16.40 -1.26
C HIS A 407 8.30 14.87 -1.17
N ASN A 408 7.19 14.17 -1.43
CA ASN A 408 7.06 12.74 -1.17
C ASN A 408 7.68 11.89 -2.28
N TRP A 409 7.61 12.29 -3.55
CA TRP A 409 8.11 11.46 -4.66
C TRP A 409 8.56 12.23 -5.89
N ALA A 410 7.84 13.30 -6.29
CA ALA A 410 8.09 13.93 -7.59
C ALA A 410 9.42 14.71 -7.66
N TYR A 411 10.14 14.90 -6.55
CA TYR A 411 11.53 15.38 -6.57
C TYR A 411 12.44 14.47 -7.41
N LEU A 412 12.18 13.15 -7.47
CA LEU A 412 12.91 12.20 -8.31
C LEU A 412 12.76 12.52 -9.80
N LEU A 413 11.58 13.02 -10.19
CA LEU A 413 11.24 13.42 -11.56
C LEU A 413 11.65 14.87 -11.88
N ASP A 414 11.57 15.79 -10.91
CA ASP A 414 11.99 17.19 -11.04
C ASP A 414 13.54 17.34 -11.08
N LEU A 415 14.28 16.36 -10.54
CA LEU A 415 15.75 16.33 -10.48
C LEU A 415 16.40 15.30 -11.43
N ASP A 416 15.62 14.64 -12.29
CA ASP A 416 16.09 13.63 -13.27
C ASP A 416 16.83 12.41 -12.66
N ILE A 417 16.45 12.01 -11.44
CA ILE A 417 17.14 10.97 -10.66
C ILE A 417 16.71 9.56 -11.08
N ALA A 418 15.40 9.31 -11.11
CA ALA A 418 14.80 8.00 -11.35
C ALA A 418 13.33 8.14 -11.79
N PRO A 419 12.75 7.18 -12.52
CA PRO A 419 11.33 7.23 -12.86
C PRO A 419 10.45 6.97 -11.65
N VAL A 420 9.30 7.64 -11.62
CA VAL A 420 8.21 7.38 -10.66
C VAL A 420 6.94 7.07 -11.43
N TRP A 421 6.40 5.87 -11.24
CA TRP A 421 5.11 5.45 -11.74
C TRP A 421 4.04 5.68 -10.66
N PHE A 422 2.92 6.33 -11.01
CA PHE A 422 1.83 6.52 -10.06
C PHE A 422 0.92 5.29 -10.04
N GLY A 423 1.40 4.16 -9.47
CA GLY A 423 0.88 2.80 -9.67
C GLY A 423 -0.60 2.57 -9.32
N GLU A 424 -1.14 3.34 -8.38
CA GLU A 424 -2.57 3.40 -8.07
C GLU A 424 -3.08 4.84 -7.91
N LEU A 425 -4.02 5.20 -8.77
CA LEU A 425 -4.96 6.29 -8.60
C LEU A 425 -6.38 5.83 -8.98
N GLY A 426 -7.41 6.42 -8.38
CA GLY A 426 -8.78 6.07 -8.72
C GLY A 426 -9.81 7.04 -8.14
N ALA A 427 -11.03 7.00 -8.69
CA ALA A 427 -12.18 7.71 -8.14
C ALA A 427 -13.48 6.93 -8.41
N PRO A 428 -14.52 7.07 -7.57
CA PRO A 428 -15.80 6.41 -7.78
C PRO A 428 -16.59 7.05 -8.93
N ASN A 429 -17.38 6.25 -9.63
CA ASN A 429 -18.28 6.67 -10.71
C ASN A 429 -19.37 7.67 -10.28
N ASP A 430 -19.75 7.68 -9.01
CA ASP A 430 -20.60 8.72 -8.41
C ASP A 430 -19.83 9.51 -7.32
N PRO A 431 -19.02 10.51 -7.70
CA PRO A 431 -18.08 11.18 -6.80
C PRO A 431 -18.73 12.24 -5.90
N THR A 432 -18.13 12.43 -4.72
CA THR A 432 -18.37 13.62 -3.90
C THR A 432 -17.50 14.79 -4.36
N VAL A 433 -17.80 16.01 -3.87
CA VAL A 433 -16.96 17.20 -4.08
C VAL A 433 -15.50 16.97 -3.63
N GLY A 434 -15.29 16.14 -2.60
CA GLY A 434 -13.98 15.71 -2.14
C GLY A 434 -13.25 14.78 -3.12
N ASP A 435 -13.94 13.78 -3.70
CA ASP A 435 -13.38 12.92 -4.76
C ASP A 435 -12.96 13.76 -5.96
N ALA A 436 -13.89 14.55 -6.50
CA ALA A 436 -13.67 15.35 -7.71
C ALA A 436 -12.55 16.40 -7.53
N ARG A 437 -12.40 16.96 -6.31
CA ARG A 437 -11.29 17.89 -6.00
C ARG A 437 -9.94 17.17 -5.99
N TYR A 438 -9.84 16.02 -5.31
CA TYR A 438 -8.61 15.22 -5.31
C TYR A 438 -8.25 14.78 -6.73
N TRP A 439 -9.21 14.19 -7.46
CA TRP A 439 -9.04 13.71 -8.82
C TRP A 439 -8.54 14.81 -9.74
N LYS A 440 -9.22 15.97 -9.76
CA LYS A 440 -8.79 17.12 -10.56
C LYS A 440 -7.38 17.60 -10.22
N HIS A 441 -7.01 17.65 -8.94
CA HIS A 441 -5.65 18.05 -8.54
C HIS A 441 -4.59 17.03 -8.98
N LEU A 442 -4.85 15.72 -8.86
CA LEU A 442 -3.90 14.69 -9.29
C LEU A 442 -3.75 14.67 -10.82
N LEU A 443 -4.86 14.62 -11.55
CA LEU A 443 -4.83 14.57 -13.02
C LEU A 443 -4.25 15.86 -13.61
N GLN A 444 -4.51 17.04 -13.03
CA GLN A 444 -3.84 18.28 -13.42
C GLN A 444 -2.32 18.21 -13.16
N TYR A 445 -1.89 17.62 -12.04
CA TYR A 445 -0.47 17.50 -11.72
C TYR A 445 0.25 16.50 -12.63
N LEU A 446 -0.28 15.29 -12.81
CA LEU A 446 0.27 14.27 -13.71
C LEU A 446 0.37 14.79 -15.15
N LYS A 447 -0.68 15.45 -15.67
CA LYS A 447 -0.65 16.10 -16.99
C LYS A 447 0.39 17.23 -17.10
N SER A 448 0.79 17.86 -15.99
CA SER A 448 1.79 18.93 -15.97
C SER A 448 3.24 18.45 -15.85
N ILE A 449 3.46 17.20 -15.44
CA ILE A 449 4.78 16.56 -15.36
C ILE A 449 4.94 15.44 -16.38
N ASP A 450 3.94 15.19 -17.24
CA ASP A 450 3.88 14.04 -18.15
C ASP A 450 4.06 12.69 -17.41
N GLY A 451 3.29 12.50 -16.34
CA GLY A 451 3.45 11.38 -15.40
C GLY A 451 2.94 10.04 -15.92
N ASP A 452 3.75 9.00 -15.71
CA ASP A 452 3.38 7.58 -15.77
C ASP A 452 2.38 7.22 -14.65
N PHE A 453 1.39 6.37 -14.94
CA PHE A 453 0.29 6.10 -13.99
C PHE A 453 -0.30 4.68 -14.08
N GLY A 454 -1.04 4.28 -13.04
CA GLY A 454 -1.86 3.07 -12.99
C GLY A 454 -3.23 3.35 -12.38
N TYR A 455 -4.29 3.04 -13.12
CA TYR A 455 -5.67 3.26 -12.63
C TYR A 455 -6.16 2.06 -11.82
N TRP A 456 -6.73 2.31 -10.64
CA TRP A 456 -7.49 1.32 -9.84
C TRP A 456 -9.00 1.56 -10.02
N ALA A 457 -9.78 0.66 -10.63
CA ALA A 457 -9.38 -0.60 -11.27
C ALA A 457 -10.26 -0.92 -12.50
N LEU A 458 -9.90 -1.98 -13.21
CA LEU A 458 -10.74 -2.57 -14.26
C LEU A 458 -12.07 -3.08 -13.70
N ASN A 459 -11.97 -3.97 -12.71
CA ASN A 459 -13.04 -4.87 -12.27
C ASN A 459 -14.38 -4.15 -11.99
N PRO A 460 -15.52 -4.62 -12.54
CA PRO A 460 -16.87 -4.11 -12.21
C PRO A 460 -17.36 -4.57 -10.83
N ARG A 461 -16.76 -5.64 -10.29
CA ARG A 461 -17.20 -6.35 -9.08
C ARG A 461 -16.03 -6.75 -8.20
N LYS A 462 -16.27 -6.71 -6.89
CA LYS A 462 -15.39 -7.27 -5.86
C LYS A 462 -15.69 -8.76 -5.69
N PRO A 463 -14.68 -9.65 -5.53
CA PRO A 463 -14.89 -11.05 -5.18
C PRO A 463 -15.76 -11.21 -3.93
N LYS A 464 -15.50 -10.38 -2.91
CA LYS A 464 -16.30 -10.32 -1.69
C LYS A 464 -17.74 -9.88 -1.98
N ASN A 465 -18.70 -10.75 -1.64
CA ASN A 465 -20.15 -10.54 -1.78
C ASN A 465 -20.66 -10.23 -3.20
N ASN A 466 -19.82 -10.26 -4.24
CA ASN A 466 -20.13 -9.73 -5.58
C ASN A 466 -20.62 -8.26 -5.54
N GLU A 467 -20.05 -7.46 -4.64
CA GLU A 467 -20.37 -6.04 -4.49
C GLU A 467 -19.91 -5.23 -5.72
N LYS A 468 -20.67 -4.18 -6.07
CA LYS A 468 -20.30 -3.27 -7.17
C LYS A 468 -19.04 -2.49 -6.83
N GLU A 469 -18.05 -2.58 -7.71
CA GLU A 469 -16.87 -1.72 -7.62
C GLU A 469 -17.21 -0.35 -8.22
N SER A 470 -17.36 0.64 -7.34
CA SER A 470 -17.62 2.03 -7.75
C SER A 470 -16.44 2.63 -8.51
N TYR A 471 -15.23 2.08 -8.36
CA TYR A 471 -14.03 2.52 -9.06
C TYR A 471 -13.87 1.93 -10.47
N SER A 472 -14.74 1.00 -10.91
CA SER A 472 -14.62 0.28 -12.18
C SER A 472 -14.53 1.14 -13.44
N LEU A 473 -13.87 0.63 -14.49
CA LEU A 473 -13.86 1.19 -15.84
C LEU A 473 -14.54 0.30 -16.90
N VAL A 474 -15.02 -0.89 -16.55
CA VAL A 474 -15.96 -1.66 -17.38
C VAL A 474 -17.25 -1.95 -16.62
N HIS A 475 -18.31 -2.29 -17.36
CA HIS A 475 -19.56 -2.78 -16.80
C HIS A 475 -19.49 -4.28 -16.45
N ASP A 476 -20.57 -4.81 -15.87
CA ASP A 476 -20.71 -6.22 -15.43
C ASP A 476 -20.50 -7.25 -16.57
N ASP A 477 -20.49 -6.82 -17.83
CA ASP A 477 -20.23 -7.64 -19.02
C ASP A 477 -18.73 -7.86 -19.34
N TRP A 478 -17.84 -7.14 -18.64
CA TRP A 478 -16.38 -7.06 -18.88
C TRP A 478 -15.96 -6.63 -20.31
N ILE A 479 -16.87 -6.02 -21.08
CA ILE A 479 -16.63 -5.57 -22.47
C ILE A 479 -16.95 -4.09 -22.64
N THR A 480 -18.04 -3.59 -22.07
CA THR A 480 -18.49 -2.21 -22.26
C THR A 480 -17.74 -1.27 -21.31
N PRO A 481 -16.96 -0.28 -21.81
CA PRO A 481 -16.27 0.69 -20.96
C PRO A 481 -17.23 1.68 -20.30
N VAL A 482 -16.92 2.11 -19.06
CA VAL A 482 -17.63 3.17 -18.35
C VAL A 482 -17.17 4.53 -18.88
N LEU A 483 -18.01 5.19 -19.68
CA LEU A 483 -17.70 6.47 -20.31
C LEU A 483 -18.15 7.63 -19.43
N ASP A 484 -17.26 8.12 -18.56
CA ASP A 484 -17.52 9.24 -17.65
C ASP A 484 -16.33 10.23 -17.59
N TYR A 485 -16.34 11.11 -16.58
CA TYR A 485 -15.30 12.11 -16.36
C TYR A 485 -13.90 11.50 -16.12
N ARG A 486 -13.83 10.31 -15.50
CA ARG A 486 -12.58 9.59 -15.21
C ARG A 486 -11.98 9.10 -16.51
N MET A 487 -12.78 8.40 -17.32
CA MET A 487 -12.35 7.94 -18.64
C MET A 487 -11.99 9.11 -19.58
N LYS A 488 -12.69 10.26 -19.50
CA LYS A 488 -12.28 11.50 -20.19
C LYS A 488 -10.87 11.94 -19.78
N ASP A 489 -10.66 12.14 -18.48
CA ASP A 489 -9.40 12.67 -17.96
C ASP A 489 -8.21 11.72 -18.18
N LEU A 490 -8.47 10.39 -18.18
CA LEU A 490 -7.49 9.35 -18.52
C LEU A 490 -7.17 9.33 -20.02
N GLN A 491 -8.17 9.44 -20.91
CA GLN A 491 -7.93 9.58 -22.36
C GLN A 491 -7.07 10.81 -22.67
N GLU A 492 -7.24 11.91 -21.94
CA GLU A 492 -6.35 13.08 -22.09
C GLU A 492 -4.91 12.78 -21.63
N LEU A 493 -4.72 12.05 -20.53
CA LEU A 493 -3.39 11.70 -19.99
C LEU A 493 -2.64 10.68 -20.86
N MET A 494 -3.34 9.72 -21.47
CA MET A 494 -2.78 8.68 -22.37
C MET A 494 -2.43 9.20 -23.78
N ARG A 495 -2.88 10.41 -24.15
CA ARG A 495 -2.72 10.96 -25.52
C ARG A 495 -1.74 12.13 -25.63
N GLN A 496 -1.19 12.55 -24.49
CA GLN A 496 0.12 13.19 -24.37
C GLN A 496 1.18 12.15 -24.76
#